data_AF-A0A1S3IEE3-F1
#
_entry.id   AF-A0A1S3IEE3-F1
#
_cell.length_a   1.000
_cell.length_b   1.000
_cell.length_c   1.000
_cell.angle_alpha   90.00
_cell.angle_beta   90.00
_cell.angle_gamma   90.00
#
_symmetry.space_group_name_H-M   'P 1'
#
loop_
_entity.id
_entity.type
_entity.pdbx_description
1 polymer ?
#
loop_
_entity_poly.entity_id
_entity_poly.type
_entity_poly.pdbx_seq_one_letter_code
_entity_poly.pdbx_strand_id
1 'polypeptide(L)'
;MTTRNATEIKTSENQSKFIQDRIGQVEKYFGEICYHFGAYARKCAKLRDKGDEVCKSVMDYAINSTLNGTSKTGLTQFAEYLSAVQDYRNAQVQRLEAKVIAPLSTYGNACKHAREDLKAAFAARGKEEKQQKQYDKIREKNPSDRQQISQAETELQKAHVDASRTSRALEEQMDEFEKKKLGDIKVVWLHYIKCYITMDVFIV
;
A
#
# COMPACT_ATOMS: atom_id res chain seq x y z
N MET A 1 10.03 42.42 8.48
CA MET A 1 9.98 40.95 8.25
C MET A 1 9.10 40.70 7.04
N THR A 2 9.54 39.75 6.23
CA THR A 2 9.42 39.56 4.78
C THR A 2 8.00 39.51 4.21
N THR A 3 7.74 40.32 3.17
CA THR A 3 6.62 40.18 2.24
C THR A 3 6.73 38.80 1.57
N ARG A 4 5.91 37.81 1.96
CA ARG A 4 5.84 36.53 1.26
C ARG A 4 5.23 36.76 -0.14
N ASN A 5 6.04 36.52 -1.18
CA ASN A 5 5.65 36.75 -2.57
C ASN A 5 4.62 35.71 -3.05
N ALA A 6 3.71 36.10 -3.96
CA ALA A 6 2.75 35.22 -4.65
C ALA A 6 3.42 33.97 -5.28
N THR A 7 4.72 34.04 -5.55
CA THR A 7 5.58 32.94 -6.00
C THR A 7 5.69 31.80 -4.99
N GLU A 8 5.76 32.06 -3.68
CA GLU A 8 5.82 31.04 -2.63
C GLU A 8 4.49 30.29 -2.48
N ILE A 9 3.37 31.00 -2.66
CA ILE A 9 2.02 30.43 -2.65
C ILE A 9 1.84 29.49 -3.84
N LYS A 10 2.21 29.95 -5.04
CA LYS A 10 2.13 29.14 -6.26
C LYS A 10 3.05 27.92 -6.22
N THR A 11 4.22 28.04 -5.57
CA THR A 11 5.14 26.92 -5.36
C THR A 11 4.55 25.87 -4.42
N SER A 12 3.87 26.29 -3.36
CA SER A 12 3.13 25.40 -2.46
C SER A 12 2.05 24.62 -3.16
N GLU A 13 1.16 25.29 -3.88
CA GLU A 13 0.04 24.66 -4.57
C GLU A 13 0.52 23.62 -5.60
N ASN A 14 1.63 23.92 -6.29
CA ASN A 14 2.27 22.96 -7.19
C ASN A 14 2.85 21.75 -6.44
N GLN A 15 3.51 21.95 -5.30
CA GLN A 15 4.01 20.85 -4.46
C GLN A 15 2.86 19.98 -3.92
N SER A 16 1.73 20.59 -3.59
CA SER A 16 0.50 19.94 -3.12
C SER A 16 -0.02 18.92 -4.13
N LYS A 17 -0.22 19.42 -5.35
CA LYS A 17 -0.73 18.64 -6.46
C LYS A 17 0.24 17.51 -6.80
N PHE A 18 1.55 17.80 -6.76
CA PHE A 18 2.58 16.80 -6.98
C PHE A 18 2.54 15.66 -5.95
N ILE A 19 2.44 15.96 -4.65
CA ILE A 19 2.33 14.92 -3.61
C ILE A 19 1.04 14.12 -3.77
N GLN A 20 -0.08 14.82 -4.03
CA GLN A 20 -1.37 14.18 -4.25
C GLN A 20 -1.35 13.22 -5.44
N ASP A 21 -0.77 13.64 -6.57
CA ASP A 21 -0.65 12.82 -7.78
C ASP A 21 0.24 11.60 -7.52
N ARG A 22 1.32 11.74 -6.74
CA ARG A 22 2.18 10.61 -6.36
C ARG A 22 1.44 9.58 -5.51
N ILE A 23 0.72 10.03 -4.48
CA ILE A 23 -0.08 9.12 -3.64
C ILE A 23 -1.13 8.41 -4.50
N GLY A 24 -1.82 9.16 -5.38
CA GLY A 24 -2.83 8.60 -6.28
C GLY A 24 -2.26 7.56 -7.26
N GLN A 25 -1.06 7.78 -7.79
CA GLN A 25 -0.38 6.80 -8.64
C GLN A 25 -0.05 5.52 -7.88
N VAL A 26 0.47 5.64 -6.65
CA VAL A 26 0.79 4.47 -5.83
C VAL A 26 -0.47 3.67 -5.53
N GLU A 27 -1.54 4.33 -5.06
CA GLU A 27 -2.81 3.67 -4.77
C GLU A 27 -3.38 2.95 -5.99
N LYS A 28 -3.39 3.62 -7.16
CA LYS A 28 -3.88 3.03 -8.40
C LYS A 28 -3.09 1.78 -8.78
N TYR A 29 -1.79 1.92 -8.99
CA TYR A 29 -0.98 0.85 -9.53
C TYR A 29 -0.81 -0.29 -8.53
N PHE A 30 -0.61 -0.01 -7.24
CA PHE A 30 -0.49 -1.07 -6.25
C PHE A 30 -1.84 -1.77 -6.04
N GLY A 31 -2.96 -1.04 -6.14
CA GLY A 31 -4.30 -1.63 -6.14
C GLY A 31 -4.53 -2.56 -7.31
N GLU A 32 -4.21 -2.14 -8.54
CA GLU A 32 -4.29 -2.97 -9.75
C GLU A 32 -3.42 -4.22 -9.64
N ILE A 33 -2.16 -4.06 -9.21
CA ILE A 33 -1.25 -5.19 -9.06
C ILE A 33 -1.74 -6.15 -7.96
N CYS A 34 -2.20 -5.64 -6.82
CA CYS A 34 -2.80 -6.45 -5.75
C CYS A 34 -4.02 -7.24 -6.25
N TYR A 35 -4.88 -6.61 -7.04
CA TYR A 35 -6.03 -7.26 -7.66
C TYR A 35 -5.61 -8.41 -8.57
N HIS A 36 -4.62 -8.19 -9.44
CA HIS A 36 -4.11 -9.21 -10.34
C HIS A 36 -3.47 -10.38 -9.59
N PHE A 37 -2.66 -10.13 -8.56
CA PHE A 37 -2.11 -11.19 -7.71
C PHE A 37 -3.21 -11.96 -6.97
N GLY A 38 -4.24 -11.28 -6.47
CA GLY A 38 -5.40 -11.93 -5.86
C GLY A 38 -6.12 -12.86 -6.83
N ALA A 39 -6.35 -12.41 -8.07
CA ALA A 39 -6.95 -13.24 -9.12
C ALA A 39 -6.07 -14.44 -9.49
N TYR A 40 -4.77 -14.22 -9.55
CA TYR A 40 -3.78 -15.24 -9.84
C TYR A 40 -3.73 -16.33 -8.75
N ALA A 41 -3.64 -15.95 -7.46
CA ALA A 41 -3.65 -16.89 -6.34
C ALA A 41 -4.93 -17.74 -6.32
N ARG A 42 -6.10 -17.15 -6.59
CA ARG A 42 -7.36 -17.90 -6.73
C ARG A 42 -7.32 -18.92 -7.88
N LYS A 43 -6.65 -18.62 -8.99
CA LYS A 43 -6.46 -19.60 -10.09
C LYS A 43 -5.53 -20.73 -9.67
N CYS A 44 -4.45 -20.44 -8.94
CA CYS A 44 -3.56 -21.47 -8.38
C CYS A 44 -4.30 -22.39 -7.40
N ALA A 45 -5.15 -21.84 -6.52
CA ALA A 45 -5.99 -22.62 -5.62
C ALA A 45 -6.94 -23.56 -6.39
N LYS A 46 -7.61 -23.07 -7.43
CA LYS A 46 -8.47 -23.90 -8.28
C LYS A 46 -7.70 -25.00 -9.00
N LEU A 47 -6.46 -24.74 -9.41
CA LEU A 47 -5.60 -25.76 -10.04
C LEU A 47 -5.23 -26.86 -9.04
N ARG A 48 -4.96 -26.52 -7.78
CA ARG A 48 -4.80 -27.49 -6.69
C ARG A 48 -6.06 -28.34 -6.55
N ASP A 49 -7.24 -27.72 -6.46
CA ASP A 49 -8.51 -28.44 -6.30
C ASP A 49 -8.73 -29.47 -7.41
N LYS A 50 -8.40 -29.12 -8.66
CA LYS A 50 -8.45 -30.05 -9.78
C LYS A 50 -7.43 -31.18 -9.69
N GLY A 51 -6.26 -30.91 -9.11
CA GLY A 51 -5.30 -31.96 -8.78
C GLY A 51 -5.87 -32.95 -7.75
N ASP A 52 -6.51 -32.45 -6.69
CA ASP A 52 -7.12 -33.29 -5.64
C ASP A 52 -8.25 -34.17 -6.20
N GLU A 53 -9.07 -33.64 -7.11
CA GLU A 53 -10.10 -34.41 -7.82
C GLU A 53 -9.48 -35.58 -8.64
N VAL A 54 -8.32 -35.36 -9.27
CA VAL A 54 -7.59 -36.42 -10.00
C VAL A 54 -7.01 -37.44 -9.03
N CYS A 55 -6.36 -37.02 -7.93
CA CYS A 55 -5.85 -37.92 -6.89
C CYS A 55 -6.95 -38.86 -6.40
N LYS A 56 -8.11 -38.29 -6.07
CA LYS A 56 -9.28 -39.03 -5.60
C LYS A 56 -9.76 -40.04 -6.65
N SER A 57 -9.91 -39.61 -7.90
CA SER A 57 -10.39 -40.49 -8.98
C SER A 57 -9.45 -41.68 -9.21
N VAL A 58 -8.13 -41.46 -9.15
CA VAL A 58 -7.14 -42.54 -9.29
C VAL A 58 -7.16 -43.49 -8.10
N MET A 59 -7.26 -42.95 -6.88
CA MET A 59 -7.37 -43.75 -5.66
C MET A 59 -8.65 -44.59 -5.66
N ASP A 60 -9.79 -43.99 -6.02
CA ASP A 60 -11.08 -44.66 -6.12
C ASP A 60 -11.00 -45.79 -7.16
N TYR A 61 -10.37 -45.57 -8.31
CA TYR A 61 -10.13 -46.63 -9.28
C TYR A 61 -9.27 -47.75 -8.70
N ALA A 62 -8.13 -47.44 -8.06
CA ALA A 62 -7.24 -48.44 -7.46
C ALA A 62 -7.95 -49.35 -6.44
N ILE A 63 -8.81 -48.77 -5.61
CA ILE A 63 -9.56 -49.48 -4.56
C ILE A 63 -10.66 -50.35 -5.17
N ASN A 64 -11.50 -49.77 -6.03
CA ASN A 64 -12.77 -50.38 -6.44
C ASN A 64 -12.66 -51.32 -7.65
N SER A 65 -11.58 -51.26 -8.43
CA SER A 65 -11.41 -52.12 -9.60
C SER A 65 -10.78 -53.47 -9.26
N THR A 66 -11.09 -54.49 -10.07
CA THR A 66 -10.52 -55.84 -10.01
C THR A 66 -9.14 -55.87 -10.69
N LEU A 67 -8.20 -55.13 -10.10
CA LEU A 67 -6.80 -55.11 -10.53
C LEU A 67 -5.97 -56.15 -9.77
N ASN A 68 -4.87 -56.58 -10.40
CA ASN A 68 -3.85 -57.36 -9.69
C ASN A 68 -3.20 -56.51 -8.58
N GLY A 69 -2.63 -57.16 -7.57
CA GLY A 69 -2.09 -56.48 -6.39
C GLY A 69 -1.02 -55.45 -6.72
N THR A 70 -0.15 -55.72 -7.70
CA THR A 70 0.92 -54.80 -8.12
C THR A 70 0.36 -53.52 -8.75
N SER A 71 -0.67 -53.62 -9.59
CA SER A 71 -1.33 -52.46 -10.21
C SER A 71 -2.08 -51.62 -9.17
N LYS A 72 -2.72 -52.25 -8.17
CA LYS A 72 -3.35 -51.51 -7.06
C LYS A 72 -2.30 -50.70 -6.30
N THR A 73 -1.21 -51.33 -5.87
CA THR A 73 -0.14 -50.64 -5.15
C THR A 73 0.45 -49.49 -5.96
N GLY A 74 0.73 -49.69 -7.25
CA GLY A 74 1.27 -48.64 -8.11
C GLY A 74 0.34 -47.42 -8.26
N LEU A 75 -0.96 -47.65 -8.41
CA LEU A 75 -1.95 -46.56 -8.51
C LEU A 75 -2.16 -45.83 -7.18
N THR A 76 -2.17 -46.57 -6.06
CA THR A 76 -2.22 -45.98 -4.71
C THR A 76 -1.01 -45.09 -4.48
N GLN A 77 0.21 -45.56 -4.76
CA GLN A 77 1.42 -44.76 -4.62
C GLN A 77 1.42 -43.53 -5.54
N PHE A 78 0.97 -43.68 -6.79
CA PHE A 78 0.82 -42.54 -7.69
C PHE A 78 -0.13 -41.48 -7.13
N ALA A 79 -1.29 -41.90 -6.61
CA ALA A 79 -2.26 -40.98 -6.00
C ALA A 79 -1.68 -40.27 -4.77
N GLU A 80 -0.90 -40.97 -3.95
CA GLU A 80 -0.19 -40.40 -2.80
C GLU A 80 0.86 -39.36 -3.24
N TYR A 81 1.67 -39.64 -4.26
CA TYR A 81 2.63 -38.67 -4.80
C TYR A 81 1.94 -37.44 -5.39
N LEU A 82 0.85 -37.63 -6.13
CA LEU A 82 0.09 -36.51 -6.70
C LEU A 82 -0.58 -35.66 -5.60
N SER A 83 -1.00 -36.29 -4.50
CA SER A 83 -1.51 -35.60 -3.30
C SER A 83 -0.43 -34.73 -2.67
N ALA A 84 0.80 -35.25 -2.51
CA ALA A 84 1.93 -34.47 -2.01
C ALA A 84 2.20 -33.23 -2.89
N VAL A 85 2.11 -33.37 -4.22
CA VAL A 85 2.21 -32.22 -5.16
C VAL A 85 1.10 -31.19 -4.90
N GLN A 86 -0.12 -31.59 -4.53
CA GLN A 86 -1.18 -30.65 -4.19
C GLN A 86 -0.95 -29.96 -2.85
N ASP A 87 -0.38 -30.64 -1.85
CA ASP A 87 0.03 -30.03 -0.58
C ASP A 87 1.07 -28.92 -0.80
N TYR A 88 2.04 -29.16 -1.69
CA TYR A 88 2.99 -28.15 -2.12
C TYR A 88 2.31 -26.94 -2.77
N ARG A 89 1.37 -27.18 -3.69
CA ARG A 89 0.58 -26.09 -4.32
C ARG A 89 -0.26 -25.33 -3.29
N ASN A 90 -0.82 -26.01 -2.30
CA ASN A 90 -1.54 -25.37 -1.21
C ASN A 90 -0.62 -24.42 -0.41
N ALA A 91 0.58 -24.88 -0.05
CA ALA A 91 1.57 -24.05 0.63
C ALA A 91 2.02 -22.86 -0.23
N GLN A 92 2.11 -23.03 -1.55
CA GLN A 92 2.38 -21.93 -2.50
C GLN A 92 1.29 -20.87 -2.45
N VAL A 93 0.01 -21.26 -2.52
CA VAL A 93 -1.14 -20.33 -2.45
C VAL A 93 -1.10 -19.53 -1.15
N GLN A 94 -0.93 -20.21 -0.01
CA GLN A 94 -0.84 -19.54 1.30
C GLN A 94 0.32 -18.55 1.35
N ARG A 95 1.47 -18.90 0.75
CA ARG A 95 2.63 -18.00 0.71
C ARG A 95 2.40 -16.80 -0.19
N LEU A 96 1.72 -16.95 -1.33
CA LEU A 96 1.33 -15.83 -2.19
C LEU A 96 0.39 -14.87 -1.45
N GLU A 97 -0.61 -15.40 -0.75
CA GLU A 97 -1.54 -14.60 0.04
C GLU A 97 -0.79 -13.83 1.14
N ALA A 98 0.05 -14.50 1.92
CA ALA A 98 0.70 -13.90 3.07
C ALA A 98 1.88 -12.97 2.72
N LYS A 99 2.65 -13.27 1.67
CA LYS A 99 3.91 -12.57 1.37
C LYS A 99 3.86 -11.64 0.16
N VAL A 100 2.79 -11.71 -0.64
CA VAL A 100 2.62 -10.87 -1.83
C VAL A 100 1.35 -10.03 -1.70
N ILE A 101 0.19 -10.69 -1.56
CA ILE A 101 -1.11 -10.00 -1.58
C ILE A 101 -1.31 -9.18 -0.30
N ALA A 102 -1.09 -9.76 0.88
CA ALA A 102 -1.31 -9.06 2.14
C ALA A 102 -0.49 -7.76 2.25
N PRO A 103 0.83 -7.73 1.99
CA PRO A 103 1.61 -6.49 2.00
C PRO A 103 1.09 -5.44 1.01
N LEU A 104 0.77 -5.83 -0.23
CA LEU A 104 0.22 -4.91 -1.23
C LEU A 104 -1.13 -4.31 -0.80
N SER A 105 -1.98 -5.12 -0.16
CA SER A 105 -3.30 -4.67 0.31
C SER A 105 -3.24 -3.56 1.38
N THR A 106 -2.14 -3.48 2.13
CA THR A 106 -1.96 -2.44 3.16
C THR A 106 -1.80 -1.03 2.58
N TYR A 107 -1.38 -0.92 1.32
CA TYR A 107 -1.12 0.38 0.69
C TYR A 107 -2.39 1.22 0.48
N GLY A 108 -3.58 0.61 0.46
CA GLY A 108 -4.84 1.37 0.43
C GLY A 108 -4.99 2.26 1.68
N ASN A 109 -4.75 1.70 2.86
CA ASN A 109 -4.79 2.46 4.12
C ASN A 109 -3.63 3.46 4.21
N ALA A 110 -2.42 3.07 3.80
CA ALA A 110 -1.27 3.98 3.80
C ALA A 110 -1.52 5.21 2.90
N CYS A 111 -2.06 5.02 1.70
CA CYS A 111 -2.41 6.12 0.80
C CYS A 111 -3.57 6.98 1.33
N LYS A 112 -4.52 6.38 2.05
CA LYS A 112 -5.57 7.12 2.74
C LYS A 112 -4.99 8.06 3.80
N HIS A 113 -4.16 7.54 4.71
CA HIS A 113 -3.54 8.35 5.77
C HIS A 113 -2.65 9.46 5.19
N ALA A 114 -1.81 9.15 4.20
CA ALA A 114 -0.99 10.15 3.51
C ALA A 114 -1.82 11.32 2.93
N ARG A 115 -3.03 11.04 2.40
CA ARG A 115 -3.94 12.09 1.91
C ARG A 115 -4.58 12.89 3.04
N GLU A 116 -4.91 12.26 4.16
CA GLU A 116 -5.45 12.94 5.34
C GLU A 116 -4.44 13.93 5.91
N ASP A 117 -3.17 13.52 6.03
CA ASP A 117 -2.06 14.37 6.48
C ASP A 117 -1.81 15.52 5.51
N LEU A 118 -1.80 15.24 4.21
CA LEU A 118 -1.68 16.24 3.16
C LEU A 118 -2.79 17.30 3.27
N LYS A 119 -4.04 16.86 3.45
CA LYS A 119 -5.20 17.75 3.62
C LYS A 119 -5.09 18.57 4.90
N ALA A 120 -4.60 17.98 6.00
CA ALA A 120 -4.41 18.68 7.27
C ALA A 120 -3.34 19.78 7.16
N ALA A 121 -2.20 19.49 6.52
CA ALA A 121 -1.15 20.48 6.26
C ALA A 121 -1.67 21.65 5.41
N PHE A 122 -2.49 21.38 4.39
CA PHE A 122 -3.12 22.45 3.60
C PHE A 122 -4.12 23.27 4.37
N ALA A 123 -4.93 22.65 5.22
CA ALA A 123 -5.86 23.38 6.06
C ALA A 123 -5.13 24.32 7.02
N ALA A 124 -4.03 23.87 7.63
CA ALA A 124 -3.20 24.68 8.52
C ALA A 124 -2.55 25.87 7.76
N ARG A 125 -1.98 25.61 6.57
CA ARG A 125 -1.39 26.65 5.73
C ARG A 125 -2.42 27.66 5.21
N GLY A 126 -3.60 27.20 4.80
CA GLY A 126 -4.70 28.07 4.40
C GLY A 126 -5.22 28.94 5.56
N LYS A 127 -5.16 28.45 6.80
CA LYS A 127 -5.47 29.24 8.00
C LYS A 127 -4.41 30.31 8.29
N GLU A 128 -3.13 29.95 8.18
CA GLU A 128 -2.01 30.91 8.28
C GLU A 128 -2.17 32.04 7.25
N GLU A 129 -2.46 31.72 5.99
CA GLU A 129 -2.62 32.73 4.94
C GLU A 129 -3.80 33.68 5.22
N LYS A 130 -4.92 33.15 5.73
CA LYS A 130 -6.06 33.97 6.15
C LYS A 130 -5.70 34.91 7.29
N GLN A 131 -4.98 34.42 8.31
CA GLN A 131 -4.56 35.26 9.43
C GLN A 131 -3.52 36.30 9.02
N GLN A 132 -2.65 35.99 8.05
CA GLN A 132 -1.71 36.95 7.50
C GLN A 132 -2.46 38.12 6.82
N LYS A 133 -3.42 37.81 5.93
CA LYS A 133 -4.25 38.82 5.25
C LYS A 133 -5.05 39.66 6.24
N GLN A 134 -5.55 39.05 7.32
CA GLN A 134 -6.27 39.77 8.37
C GLN A 134 -5.36 40.73 9.15
N TYR A 135 -4.16 40.26 9.54
CA TYR A 135 -3.16 41.09 10.22
C TYR A 135 -2.75 42.29 9.37
N ASP A 136 -2.42 42.07 8.09
CA ASP A 136 -2.01 43.15 7.18
C ASP A 136 -3.13 44.20 7.01
N LYS A 137 -4.38 43.76 6.86
CA LYS A 137 -5.54 44.64 6.74
C LYS A 137 -5.79 45.47 8.00
N ILE A 138 -5.63 44.90 9.20
CA ILE A 138 -5.78 45.65 10.47
C ILE A 138 -4.67 46.69 10.60
N ARG A 139 -3.42 46.27 10.31
CA ARG A 139 -2.24 47.13 10.39
C ARG A 139 -2.32 48.33 9.44
N GLU A 140 -2.83 48.13 8.22
CA GLU A 140 -3.00 49.21 7.23
C GLU A 140 -4.15 50.15 7.57
N LYS A 141 -5.29 49.63 8.06
CA LYS A 141 -6.49 50.45 8.30
C LYS A 141 -6.42 51.26 9.58
N ASN A 142 -5.92 50.67 10.67
CA ASN A 142 -5.92 51.28 12.00
C ASN A 142 -4.54 51.17 12.67
N PRO A 143 -3.52 51.88 12.15
CA PRO A 143 -2.14 51.79 12.67
C PRO A 143 -2.00 52.28 14.13
N SER A 144 -2.97 53.05 14.63
CA SER A 144 -2.99 53.54 16.02
C SER A 144 -3.55 52.54 17.03
N ASP A 145 -4.32 51.53 16.58
CA ASP A 145 -4.91 50.51 17.45
C ASP A 145 -3.90 49.38 17.74
N ARG A 146 -2.94 49.70 18.63
CA ARG A 146 -1.90 48.76 19.02
C ARG A 146 -2.44 47.48 19.67
N GLN A 147 -3.58 47.55 20.35
CA GLN A 147 -4.17 46.40 21.02
C GLN A 147 -4.72 45.41 19.99
N GLN A 148 -5.47 45.89 19.00
CA GLN A 148 -6.03 45.05 17.95
C GLN A 148 -4.92 44.44 17.06
N ILE A 149 -3.87 45.22 16.75
CA ILE A 149 -2.70 44.72 16.00
C ILE A 149 -1.99 43.60 16.77
N SER A 150 -1.75 43.78 18.08
CA SER A 150 -1.07 42.78 18.91
C SER A 150 -1.86 41.47 19.05
N GLN A 151 -3.19 41.55 19.13
CA GLN A 151 -4.05 40.36 19.13
C GLN A 151 -3.97 39.60 17.81
N ALA A 152 -4.10 40.30 16.68
CA ALA A 152 -3.99 39.70 15.36
C ALA A 152 -2.60 39.10 15.10
N GLU A 153 -1.53 39.74 15.59
CA GLU A 153 -0.16 39.21 15.53
C GLU A 153 -0.03 37.90 16.32
N THR A 154 -0.63 37.82 17.50
CA THR A 154 -0.62 36.59 18.32
C THR A 154 -1.35 35.44 17.63
N GLU A 155 -2.50 35.72 17.00
CA GLU A 155 -3.25 34.71 16.25
C GLU A 155 -2.50 34.24 14.99
N LEU A 156 -1.87 35.17 14.28
CA LEU A 156 -1.00 34.87 13.14
C LEU A 156 0.17 33.99 13.58
N GLN A 157 0.85 34.33 14.69
CA GLN A 157 1.96 33.55 15.20
C GLN A 157 1.55 32.12 15.56
N LYS A 158 0.38 31.93 16.18
CA LYS A 158 -0.17 30.59 16.45
C LYS A 158 -0.44 29.81 15.17
N ALA A 159 -1.04 30.44 14.15
CA ALA A 159 -1.31 29.80 12.87
C ALA A 159 -0.02 29.45 12.12
N HIS A 160 0.99 30.32 12.15
CA HIS A 160 2.30 30.10 11.56
C HIS A 160 3.02 28.90 12.20
N VAL A 161 3.01 28.81 13.54
CA VAL A 161 3.60 27.67 14.26
C VAL A 161 2.92 26.35 13.88
N ASP A 162 1.59 26.34 13.79
CA ASP A 162 0.82 25.15 13.41
C ASP A 162 1.07 24.72 11.96
N ALA A 163 1.07 25.67 11.01
CA ALA A 163 1.37 25.43 9.60
C ALA A 163 2.81 24.92 9.40
N SER A 164 3.78 25.48 10.12
CA SER A 164 5.18 25.04 10.08
C SER A 164 5.33 23.62 10.63
N ARG A 165 4.67 23.31 11.74
CA ARG A 165 4.69 21.98 12.37
C ARG A 165 4.10 20.91 11.46
N THR A 166 2.92 21.17 10.90
CA THR A 166 2.21 20.21 10.04
C THR A 166 2.90 20.02 8.70
N SER A 167 3.52 21.07 8.14
CA SER A 167 4.31 20.94 6.91
C SER A 167 5.55 20.05 7.10
N ARG A 168 6.28 20.23 8.22
CA ARG A 168 7.44 19.38 8.53
C ARG A 168 7.03 17.92 8.75
N ALA A 169 5.94 17.70 9.50
CA ALA A 169 5.43 16.34 9.71
C ALA A 169 5.03 15.66 8.39
N LEU A 170 4.42 16.41 7.46
CA LEU A 170 4.08 15.90 6.14
C LEU A 170 5.33 15.53 5.34
N GLU A 171 6.38 16.37 5.35
CA GLU A 171 7.66 16.06 4.67
C GLU A 171 8.27 14.76 5.20
N GLU A 172 8.36 14.61 6.52
CA GLU A 172 8.88 13.40 7.17
C GLU A 172 8.06 12.16 6.82
N GLN A 173 6.72 12.26 6.89
CA GLN A 173 5.83 11.16 6.51
C GLN A 173 5.94 10.79 5.03
N MET A 174 6.13 11.76 4.13
CA MET A 174 6.28 11.47 2.70
C MET A 174 7.63 10.81 2.39
N ASP A 175 8.69 11.21 3.07
CA ASP A 175 9.99 10.54 3.00
C ASP A 175 9.92 9.09 3.50
N GLU A 176 9.24 8.85 4.62
CA GLU A 176 9.02 7.51 5.16
C GLU A 176 8.16 6.66 4.21
N PHE A 177 7.08 7.23 3.67
CA PHE A 177 6.21 6.58 2.72
C PHE A 177 6.98 6.10 1.47
N GLU A 178 7.83 6.96 0.91
CA GLU A 178 8.64 6.63 -0.27
C GLU A 178 9.71 5.57 0.02
N LYS A 179 10.42 5.68 1.15
CA LYS A 179 11.38 4.66 1.59
C LYS A 179 10.70 3.31 1.81
N LYS A 180 9.57 3.31 2.50
CA LYS A 180 8.78 2.10 2.78
C LYS A 180 8.27 1.47 1.49
N LYS A 181 7.72 2.26 0.56
CA LYS A 181 7.29 1.81 -0.77
C LYS A 181 8.37 1.03 -1.51
N LEU A 182 9.57 1.60 -1.61
CA LEU A 182 10.69 0.98 -2.32
C LEU A 182 11.20 -0.29 -1.62
N GLY A 183 11.23 -0.27 -0.28
CA GLY A 183 11.62 -1.43 0.51
C GLY A 183 10.63 -2.60 0.36
N ASP A 184 9.36 -2.31 0.60
CA ASP A 184 8.29 -3.32 0.58
C ASP A 184 8.15 -3.93 -0.81
N ILE A 185 8.18 -3.12 -1.88
CA ILE A 185 7.97 -3.64 -3.24
C ILE A 185 9.08 -4.60 -3.66
N LYS A 186 10.33 -4.31 -3.26
CA LYS A 186 11.47 -5.22 -3.48
C LYS A 186 11.26 -6.54 -2.75
N VAL A 187 10.82 -6.48 -1.50
CA VAL A 187 10.55 -7.68 -0.68
C VAL A 187 9.40 -8.50 -1.26
N VAL A 188 8.31 -7.85 -1.69
CA VAL A 188 7.16 -8.49 -2.34
C VAL A 188 7.58 -9.24 -3.60
N TRP A 189 8.36 -8.60 -4.50
CA TRP A 189 8.85 -9.25 -5.72
C TRP A 189 9.80 -10.41 -5.44
N LEU A 190 10.72 -10.24 -4.50
CA LEU A 190 11.62 -11.33 -4.10
C LEU A 190 10.83 -12.51 -3.52
N HIS A 191 9.81 -12.25 -2.70
CA HIS A 191 8.97 -13.31 -2.17
C HIS A 191 8.17 -14.01 -3.25
N TYR A 192 7.60 -13.29 -4.21
CA TYR A 192 6.91 -13.88 -5.34
C TYR A 192 7.83 -14.85 -6.09
N ILE A 193 9.01 -14.41 -6.51
CA ILE A 193 9.97 -15.27 -7.22
C ILE A 193 10.37 -16.49 -6.37
N LYS A 194 10.63 -16.30 -5.08
CA LYS A 194 10.91 -17.41 -4.16
C LYS A 194 9.76 -18.41 -4.06
N CYS A 195 8.50 -18.00 -4.15
CA CYS A 195 7.36 -18.94 -4.13
C CYS A 195 7.40 -19.96 -5.27
N TYR A 196 8.03 -19.63 -6.40
CA TYR A 196 8.09 -20.47 -7.59
C TYR A 196 9.41 -21.24 -7.70
N ILE A 197 10.55 -20.60 -7.43
CA ILE A 197 11.85 -21.30 -7.46
C ILE A 197 11.88 -22.45 -6.44
N THR A 198 11.27 -22.26 -5.26
CA THR A 198 11.24 -23.32 -4.24
C THR A 198 10.31 -24.48 -4.62
N MET A 199 9.46 -24.36 -5.64
CA MET A 199 8.67 -25.49 -6.14
C MET A 199 9.50 -26.34 -7.10
N ASP A 200 10.23 -25.71 -8.03
CA ASP A 200 10.97 -26.43 -9.07
C ASP A 200 12.14 -27.28 -8.52
N VAL A 201 12.74 -26.86 -7.40
CA VAL A 201 13.85 -27.60 -6.75
C VAL A 201 13.37 -28.80 -5.92
N PHE A 202 12.10 -28.83 -5.51
CA PHE A 202 11.55 -29.94 -4.70
C PHE A 202 10.71 -30.94 -5.50
N ILE A 203 10.36 -30.60 -6.74
CA ILE A 203 9.53 -31.45 -7.63
C ILE A 203 10.38 -32.22 -8.66
N VAL A 204 11.70 -31.95 -8.74
CA VAL A 204 12.66 -32.67 -9.61
C VAL A 204 13.56 -33.58 -8.79
#